data_AF-A0A3Q9RPS1-F1
#
_entry.id   AF-A0A3Q9RPS1-F1
#
_cell.length_a   1.000
_cell.length_b   1.000
_cell.length_c   1.000
_cell.angle_alpha   90.00
_cell.angle_beta   90.00
_cell.angle_gamma   90.00
#
_symmetry.space_group_name_H-M   'P 1'
#
loop_
_entity.id
_entity.type
_entity.pdbx_description
1 polymer ?
#
loop_
_entity_poly.entity_id
_entity_poly.type
_entity_poly.pdbx_seq_one_letter_code
_entity_poly.pdbx_strand_id
1 'polypeptide(L)'
;MLPRKAQLDTAALAKCAVISSFLIHPDFRGRSLQKKLTEKAEIEAINRGFLHMVVNVRSDNKFSKGNFEDSGYINLNPSKNSTRRRIETYIKSLI
;
A
#
# COMPACT_ATOMS: atom_id res chain seq x y z
N MET A 1 6.82 -4.02 -17.65
CA MET A 1 5.45 -4.39 -18.07
C MET A 1 5.03 -5.59 -17.24
N LEU A 2 4.20 -5.43 -16.21
CA LEU A 2 3.84 -6.55 -15.33
C LEU A 2 2.68 -7.35 -15.95
N PRO A 3 2.85 -8.66 -16.24
CA PRO A 3 1.82 -9.47 -16.89
C PRO A 3 0.78 -10.00 -15.89
N ARG A 4 -0.39 -10.36 -16.45
CA ARG A 4 -1.57 -10.88 -15.74
C ARG A 4 -1.22 -12.19 -15.02
N LYS A 5 -1.46 -12.25 -13.71
CA LYS A 5 -1.20 -13.40 -12.80
C LYS A 5 0.28 -13.84 -12.74
N ALA A 6 1.14 -13.00 -12.17
CA ALA A 6 2.32 -13.53 -11.52
C ALA A 6 1.85 -14.30 -10.27
N GLN A 7 1.86 -15.64 -10.33
CA GLN A 7 2.02 -16.43 -9.12
C GLN A 7 3.40 -16.07 -8.59
N LEU A 8 3.46 -15.05 -7.73
CA LEU A 8 4.65 -14.80 -6.92
C LEU A 8 4.96 -16.11 -6.21
N ASP A 9 6.16 -16.64 -6.41
CA ASP A 9 6.58 -17.84 -5.70
C ASP A 9 6.52 -17.57 -4.19
N THR A 10 6.46 -18.63 -3.38
CA THR A 10 6.30 -18.51 -1.92
C THR A 10 7.46 -17.75 -1.28
N ALA A 11 8.66 -17.78 -1.85
CA ALA A 11 9.82 -17.03 -1.37
C ALA A 11 9.69 -15.53 -1.69
N ALA A 12 9.16 -15.17 -2.85
CA ALA A 12 8.84 -13.80 -3.24
C ALA A 12 7.70 -13.23 -2.37
N LEU A 13 6.68 -14.05 -2.05
CA LEU A 13 5.63 -13.67 -1.08
C LEU A 13 6.19 -13.50 0.33
N ALA A 14 7.16 -14.33 0.76
CA ALA A 14 7.82 -14.20 2.06
C ALA A 14 8.65 -12.90 2.19
N LYS A 15 8.94 -12.24 1.06
CA LYS A 15 9.66 -10.97 1.00
C LYS A 15 8.74 -9.76 0.85
N CYS A 16 7.43 -9.93 1.06
CA CYS A 16 6.45 -8.85 1.12
C CYS A 16 6.08 -8.51 2.57
N ALA A 17 6.28 -7.26 2.96
CA ALA A 17 5.69 -6.70 4.18
C ALA A 17 4.23 -6.27 3.91
N VAL A 18 3.32 -6.51 4.85
CA VAL A 18 1.91 -6.13 4.73
C VAL A 18 1.56 -5.09 5.79
N ILE A 19 1.05 -3.93 5.36
CA ILE A 19 0.40 -2.98 6.27
C ILE A 19 -0.99 -3.53 6.59
N SER A 20 -1.12 -4.13 7.78
CA SER A 20 -2.38 -4.74 8.23
C SER A 20 -3.46 -3.71 8.57
N SER A 21 -3.05 -2.57 9.15
CA SER A 21 -3.95 -1.48 9.49
C SER A 21 -3.20 -0.15 9.51
N PHE A 22 -3.91 0.93 9.20
CA PHE A 22 -3.37 2.28 9.24
C PHE A 22 -4.49 3.26 9.61
N LEU A 23 -4.29 4.05 10.66
CA LEU A 23 -5.28 5.01 11.14
C LEU A 23 -4.60 6.29 11.60
N ILE A 24 -5.13 7.43 11.17
CA ILE A 24 -4.80 8.75 11.72
C ILE A 24 -6.06 9.31 12.38
N HIS A 25 -5.92 9.68 13.65
CA HIS A 25 -6.99 10.35 14.39
C HIS A 25 -7.44 11.61 13.62
N PRO A 26 -8.75 11.91 13.54
CA PRO A 26 -9.27 13.06 12.79
C PRO A 26 -8.52 14.38 13.04
N ASP A 27 -8.23 14.68 14.31
CA ASP A 27 -7.57 15.93 14.72
C ASP A 27 -6.13 16.09 14.20
N PHE A 28 -5.52 15.00 13.73
CA PHE A 28 -4.16 15.00 13.21
C PHE A 28 -4.08 14.79 11.68
N ARG A 29 -5.23 14.74 10.99
CA ARG A 29 -5.27 14.64 9.52
C ARG A 29 -4.74 15.92 8.85
N GLY A 30 -4.38 15.81 7.57
CA GLY A 30 -3.86 16.95 6.78
C GLY A 30 -2.41 17.36 7.07
N ARG A 31 -1.73 16.69 8.01
CA ARG A 31 -0.33 16.99 8.40
C ARG A 31 0.72 16.05 7.78
N SER A 32 0.36 15.41 6.67
CA SER A 32 1.17 14.39 5.98
C SER A 32 1.60 13.21 6.88
N LEU A 33 0.89 12.96 7.98
CA LEU A 33 1.26 11.91 8.94
C LEU A 33 1.20 10.52 8.33
N GLN A 34 0.24 10.26 7.44
CA GLN A 34 0.20 8.98 6.73
C GLN A 34 1.51 8.74 5.98
N LYS A 35 1.91 9.70 5.14
CA LYS A 35 3.16 9.64 4.37
C LYS A 35 4.37 9.40 5.27
N LYS A 36 4.55 10.22 6.31
CA LYS A 36 5.72 10.13 7.23
C LYS A 36 5.80 8.78 7.95
N LEU A 37 4.67 8.23 8.38
CA LEU A 37 4.63 6.94 9.07
C LEU A 37 4.83 5.79 8.08
N THR A 38 4.27 5.87 6.86
CA THR A 38 4.52 4.91 5.78
C THR A 38 6.00 4.89 5.42
N GLU A 39 6.65 6.04 5.23
CA GLU A 39 8.10 6.13 4.96
C GLU A 39 8.92 5.45 6.06
N LYS A 40 8.57 5.66 7.34
CA LYS A 40 9.23 4.96 8.45
C LYS A 40 9.02 3.45 8.40
N ALA A 41 7.81 3.00 8.07
CA ALA A 41 7.51 1.58 7.93
C ALA A 41 8.27 0.95 6.75
N GLU A 42 8.42 1.67 5.64
CA GLU A 42 9.19 1.26 4.47
C GLU A 42 10.67 1.06 4.82
N ILE A 43 11.28 2.02 5.52
CA ILE A 43 12.68 1.91 6.00
C ILE A 43 12.84 0.69 6.90
N GLU A 44 11.92 0.49 7.84
CA GLU A 44 11.96 -0.68 8.74
C GLU A 44 11.82 -2.00 7.98
N ALA A 45 10.94 -2.04 6.96
CA ALA A 45 10.77 -3.22 6.13
C ALA A 45 12.03 -3.53 5.31
N ILE A 46 12.70 -2.52 4.76
CA ILE A 46 13.99 -2.67 4.08
C ILE A 46 15.04 -3.25 5.03
N ASN A 47 15.14 -2.69 6.24
CA ASN A 47 16.10 -3.15 7.26
C ASN A 47 15.86 -4.61 7.68
N ARG A 48 14.62 -5.09 7.61
CA ARG A 48 14.24 -6.49 7.85
C ARG A 48 14.39 -7.40 6.62
N GLY A 49 14.86 -6.85 5.50
CA GLY A 49 15.10 -7.59 4.27
C GLY A 49 13.84 -7.93 3.47
N PHE A 50 12.77 -7.12 3.61
CA PHE A 50 11.62 -7.16 2.70
C PHE A 50 11.92 -6.34 1.43
N LEU A 51 11.37 -6.78 0.30
CA LEU A 51 11.60 -6.18 -1.02
C LEU A 51 10.39 -5.39 -1.49
N HIS A 52 9.21 -5.72 -0.97
CA HIS A 52 7.96 -5.07 -1.33
C HIS A 52 7.13 -4.77 -0.09
N MET A 53 6.32 -3.72 -0.18
CA MET A 53 5.29 -3.41 0.81
C MET A 53 3.92 -3.39 0.15
N VAL A 54 2.94 -4.02 0.81
CA VAL A 54 1.57 -4.18 0.32
C VAL A 54 0.58 -3.59 1.32
N VAL A 55 -0.47 -2.94 0.81
CA VAL A 55 -1.58 -2.43 1.61
C VAL A 55 -2.92 -2.61 0.91
N ASN A 56 -3.95 -2.86 1.71
CA ASN A 56 -5.33 -2.95 1.26
C ASN A 56 -6.10 -1.68 1.67
N VAL A 57 -6.73 -1.03 0.71
CA VAL A 57 -7.46 0.23 0.89
C VAL A 57 -8.87 0.05 0.35
N ARG A 58 -9.87 0.54 1.08
CA ARG A 58 -11.24 0.56 0.56
C ARG A 58 -11.34 1.50 -0.63
N SER A 59 -12.03 1.08 -1.68
CA SER A 59 -12.22 1.83 -2.92
C SER A 59 -12.92 3.19 -2.73
N ASP A 60 -13.70 3.35 -1.66
CA ASP A 60 -14.36 4.61 -1.29
C ASP A 60 -13.44 5.57 -0.51
N ASN A 61 -12.27 5.12 -0.04
CA ASN A 61 -11.32 5.94 0.72
C ASN A 61 -10.36 6.69 -0.20
N LYS A 62 -10.87 7.72 -0.88
CA LYS A 62 -10.12 8.55 -1.83
C LYS A 62 -8.84 9.15 -1.23
N PHE A 63 -8.87 9.54 0.04
CA PHE A 63 -7.72 10.15 0.71
C PHE A 63 -6.57 9.15 0.89
N SER A 64 -6.86 7.95 1.38
CA SER A 64 -5.82 6.93 1.56
C SER A 64 -5.25 6.47 0.22
N LYS A 65 -6.11 6.32 -0.80
CA LYS A 65 -5.68 6.01 -2.18
C LYS A 65 -4.67 7.04 -2.69
N GLY A 66 -5.04 8.32 -2.66
CA GLY A 66 -4.15 9.41 -3.07
C GLY A 66 -2.83 9.40 -2.30
N ASN A 67 -2.88 9.25 -0.98
CA ASN A 67 -1.67 9.21 -0.16
C ASN A 67 -0.72 8.05 -0.53
N PHE A 68 -1.24 6.85 -0.83
CA PHE A 68 -0.41 5.72 -1.26
C PHE A 68 0.12 5.89 -2.68
N GLU A 69 -0.70 6.39 -3.60
CA GLU A 69 -0.30 6.71 -4.97
C GLU A 69 0.82 7.78 -4.98
N ASP A 70 0.65 8.86 -4.22
CA ASP A 70 1.66 9.91 -4.03
C ASP A 70 2.95 9.41 -3.36
N SER A 71 2.86 8.30 -2.63
CA SER A 71 4.01 7.63 -2.00
C SER A 71 4.67 6.59 -2.92
N GLY A 72 4.21 6.46 -4.17
CA GLY A 72 4.77 5.57 -5.19
C GLY A 72 4.21 4.15 -5.18
N TYR A 73 3.08 3.91 -4.52
CA TYR A 73 2.40 2.60 -4.60
C TYR A 73 1.60 2.49 -5.90
N ILE A 74 1.62 1.29 -6.46
CA ILE A 74 0.89 0.93 -7.68
C ILE A 74 -0.33 0.11 -7.29
N ASN A 75 -1.50 0.50 -7.81
CA ASN A 75 -2.75 -0.24 -7.64
C ASN A 75 -2.76 -1.50 -8.54
N LEU A 76 -2.89 -2.68 -7.93
CA LEU A 76 -2.88 -3.97 -8.64
C LEU A 76 -4.26 -4.38 -9.19
N ASN A 77 -5.33 -3.83 -8.64
CA ASN A 77 -6.72 -4.21 -8.95
C ASN A 77 -7.65 -3.00 -8.90
N PRO A 78 -7.44 -1.98 -9.76
CA PRO A 78 -8.20 -0.75 -9.72
C PRO A 78 -9.70 -1.00 -9.92
N SER A 79 -10.54 -0.51 -9.00
CA SER A 79 -11.99 -0.62 -9.14
C SER A 79 -12.50 0.38 -10.18
N LYS A 80 -13.20 -0.10 -11.21
CA LYS A 80 -13.86 0.76 -12.21
C LYS A 80 -15.01 1.59 -11.64
N ASN A 81 -15.57 1.18 -10.49
CA ASN A 81 -16.66 1.90 -9.79
C ASN A 81 -16.26 2.15 -8.33
N SER A 82 -16.06 3.42 -7.96
CA SER A 82 -15.70 3.85 -6.59
C SER A 82 -16.85 3.73 -5.58
N THR A 83 -18.08 3.52 -6.04
CA THR A 83 -19.30 3.43 -5.22
C THR A 83 -19.55 2.06 -4.59
N ARG A 84 -18.87 1.00 -5.03
CA ARG A 84 -18.95 -0.32 -4.39
C ARG A 84 -17.87 -0.42 -3.31
N ARG A 85 -18.22 -0.86 -2.09
CA ARG A 85 -17.29 -1.17 -0.98
C ARG A 85 -16.37 -2.35 -1.34
N ARG A 86 -15.38 -2.13 -2.20
CA ARG A 86 -14.37 -3.13 -2.59
C ARG A 86 -13.04 -2.79 -1.93
N ILE A 87 -12.19 -3.80 -1.83
CA ILE A 87 -10.80 -3.61 -1.39
C ILE A 87 -9.94 -3.52 -2.65
N GLU A 88 -9.11 -2.49 -2.70
CA GLU A 88 -8.06 -2.30 -3.68
C GLU A 88 -6.71 -2.54 -2.99
N THR A 89 -5.81 -3.19 -3.69
CA THR A 89 -4.50 -3.64 -3.22
C THR A 89 -3.43 -2.82 -3.90
N TYR A 90 -2.60 -2.19 -3.09
CA TYR A 90 -1.51 -1.34 -3.49
C TYR A 90 -0.19 -2.01 -3.13
N ILE A 91 0.78 -1.96 -4.03
CA ILE A 91 2.13 -2.49 -3.81
C ILE A 91 3.19 -1.46 -4.19
N LYS A 92 4.29 -1.43 -3.44
CA LYS A 92 5.48 -0.66 -3.77
C LYS A 92 6.73 -1.53 -3.65
N SER A 93 7.63 -1.42 -4.62
CA SER A 93 8.99 -1.96 -4.50
C SER A 93 9.81 -1.03 -3.61
N LEU A 94 10.51 -1.61 -2.64
CA LEU A 94 11.30 -0.87 -1.65
C LEU A 94 12.78 -0.69 -2.05
N ILE A 95 13.18 -1.34 -3.16
CA ILE A 95 14.51 -1.36 -3.77
C ILE A 95 14.40 -1.10 -5.27
#